data_AF-A0A947ATA3-F1
#
_entry.id   AF-A0A947ATA3-F1
#
_cell.length_a   1.000
_cell.length_b   1.000
_cell.length_c   1.000
_cell.angle_alpha   90.00
_cell.angle_beta   90.00
_cell.angle_gamma   90.00
#
_symmetry.space_group_name_H-M   'P 1'
#
loop_
_entity.id
_entity.type
_entity.pdbx_description
1 polymer ?
#
loop_
_entity_poly.entity_id
_entity_poly.type
_entity_poly.pdbx_seq_one_letter_code
_entity_poly.pdbx_strand_id
1 'polypeptide(L)'
;MDQKRRLTRAQRDQMAANRARGKIIASLKNFFDAGIEISGDTIFFAESTFGIYGEELINVLGARESEEKEVLLGLIFFPDKALRITIESLVGDLIFSGADEVCLIERLHAHVKSATLVLPRDNGSMTIEVTRPLLTAFIKKLYLCRNLDTEILKALENNLPEHVANEARVSLRCKYYEYPGKERQFLCAFINKAAHMQNSFNELFELAGALVSHV
;
A
#
# COMPACT_ATOMS: atom_id res chain seq x y z
N MET A 1 -19.90 -41.65 16.76
CA MET A 1 -20.29 -40.97 15.51
C MET A 1 -19.41 -39.75 15.33
N ASP A 2 -18.19 -39.95 14.83
CA ASP A 2 -17.21 -38.86 14.70
C ASP A 2 -16.93 -38.61 13.22
N GLN A 3 -17.84 -37.87 12.59
CA GLN A 3 -17.75 -37.52 11.18
C GLN A 3 -16.91 -36.24 11.06
N LYS A 4 -15.59 -36.39 11.11
CA LYS A 4 -14.63 -35.35 10.70
C LYS A 4 -14.92 -34.95 9.24
N ARG A 5 -15.81 -33.97 9.04
CA ARG A 5 -16.07 -33.33 7.75
C ARG A 5 -14.75 -32.73 7.25
N ARG A 6 -14.08 -33.43 6.33
CA ARG A 6 -12.91 -32.90 5.61
C ARG A 6 -13.40 -31.71 4.79
N LEU A 7 -12.90 -30.52 5.11
CA LEU A 7 -13.14 -29.32 4.31
C LEU A 7 -12.68 -29.55 2.87
N THR A 8 -13.50 -29.13 1.92
CA THR A 8 -13.16 -29.16 0.49
C THR A 8 -12.02 -28.19 0.19
N ARG A 9 -11.31 -28.38 -0.93
CA ARG A 9 -10.21 -27.47 -1.36
C ARG A 9 -10.68 -26.02 -1.42
N ALA A 10 -11.84 -25.77 -2.05
CA ALA A 10 -12.45 -24.44 -2.13
C ALA A 10 -12.72 -23.81 -0.74
N GLN A 11 -13.17 -24.60 0.24
CA GLN A 11 -13.38 -24.11 1.60
C GLN A 11 -12.06 -23.72 2.29
N ARG A 12 -10.97 -24.45 2.04
CA ARG A 12 -9.65 -24.12 2.59
C ARG A 12 -9.07 -22.86 1.97
N ASP A 13 -9.18 -22.73 0.65
CA ASP A 13 -8.71 -21.55 -0.08
C ASP A 13 -9.46 -20.29 0.38
N GLN A 14 -10.78 -20.39 0.56
CA GLN A 14 -11.59 -19.30 1.12
C GLN A 14 -11.18 -18.94 2.56
N MET A 15 -10.92 -19.94 3.42
CA MET A 15 -10.47 -19.69 4.80
C MET A 15 -9.10 -19.02 4.85
N ALA A 16 -8.15 -19.46 4.02
CA ALA A 16 -6.82 -18.85 3.90
C ALA A 16 -6.95 -17.38 3.45
N ALA A 17 -7.79 -17.14 2.44
CA ALA A 17 -8.05 -15.81 1.92
C ALA A 17 -8.72 -14.89 2.96
N ASN A 18 -9.64 -15.40 3.76
CA ASN A 18 -10.25 -14.65 4.86
C ASN A 18 -9.22 -14.32 5.96
N ARG A 19 -8.32 -15.25 6.26
CA ARG A 19 -7.25 -15.05 7.25
C ARG A 19 -6.27 -13.97 6.81
N ALA A 20 -5.83 -14.00 5.55
CA ALA A 20 -4.95 -12.99 4.99
C ALA A 20 -5.59 -11.59 5.00
N ARG A 21 -6.86 -11.45 4.58
CA ARG A 21 -7.62 -10.19 4.74
C ARG A 21 -7.68 -9.71 6.19
N GLY A 22 -7.87 -10.63 7.14
CA GLY A 22 -7.82 -10.32 8.57
C GLY A 22 -6.47 -9.77 9.03
N LYS A 23 -5.36 -10.33 8.55
CA LYS A 23 -4.01 -9.83 8.83
C LYS A 23 -3.77 -8.44 8.24
N ILE A 24 -4.23 -8.21 7.01
CA ILE A 24 -4.13 -6.88 6.36
C ILE A 24 -4.84 -5.84 7.21
N ILE A 25 -6.08 -6.10 7.65
CA ILE A 25 -6.82 -5.18 8.52
C ILE A 25 -6.08 -4.91 9.83
N ALA A 26 -5.54 -5.95 10.47
CA ALA A 26 -4.77 -5.79 11.70
C ALA A 26 -3.51 -4.94 11.48
N SER A 27 -2.79 -5.18 10.38
CA SER A 27 -1.59 -4.39 10.02
C SER A 27 -1.92 -2.93 9.77
N LEU A 28 -3.01 -2.65 9.04
CA LEU A 28 -3.46 -1.29 8.78
C LEU A 28 -3.91 -0.60 10.07
N LYS A 29 -4.67 -1.28 10.93
CA LYS A 29 -5.06 -0.74 12.24
C LYS A 29 -3.82 -0.36 13.06
N ASN A 30 -2.82 -1.24 13.13
CA ASN A 30 -1.58 -0.96 13.85
C ASN A 30 -0.85 0.26 13.29
N PHE A 31 -0.87 0.47 11.96
CA PHE A 31 -0.32 1.68 11.34
C PHE A 31 -1.02 2.96 11.84
N PHE A 32 -2.35 2.99 11.89
CA PHE A 32 -3.08 4.14 12.41
C PHE A 32 -2.90 4.32 13.93
N ASP A 33 -2.85 3.23 14.70
CA ASP A 33 -2.66 3.27 16.16
C ASP A 33 -1.27 3.73 16.57
N ALA A 34 -0.24 3.43 15.77
CA ALA A 34 1.14 3.85 16.03
C ALA A 34 1.34 5.37 15.96
N GLY A 35 0.39 6.08 15.34
CA GLY A 35 0.52 7.48 14.99
C GLY A 35 1.27 7.66 13.67
N ILE A 36 0.98 8.77 13.01
CA ILE A 36 1.50 9.11 11.69
C ILE A 36 2.35 10.36 11.84
N GLU A 37 3.65 10.23 11.59
CA GLU A 37 4.56 11.36 11.56
C GLU A 37 4.29 12.22 10.32
N ILE A 38 4.14 13.52 10.51
CA ILE A 38 4.06 14.46 9.40
C ILE A 38 5.47 14.64 8.84
N SER A 39 5.69 14.17 7.62
CA SER A 39 7.01 14.27 6.97
C SER A 39 7.45 15.73 6.78
N GLY A 40 8.76 15.96 6.81
CA GLY A 40 9.34 17.26 6.51
C GLY A 40 8.95 17.79 5.13
N ASP A 41 8.81 16.92 4.13
CA ASP A 41 8.34 17.29 2.79
C ASP A 41 6.90 17.81 2.80
N THR A 42 6.03 17.23 3.63
CA THR A 42 4.65 17.70 3.78
C THR A 42 4.60 19.07 4.46
N ILE A 43 5.45 19.29 5.46
CA ILE A 43 5.57 20.59 6.13
C ILE A 43 6.10 21.63 5.15
N PHE A 44 7.19 21.33 4.46
CA PHE A 44 7.75 22.21 3.45
C PHE A 44 6.73 22.54 2.35
N PHE A 45 5.94 21.56 1.93
CA PHE A 45 4.85 21.78 0.98
C PHE A 45 3.79 22.74 1.54
N ALA A 46 3.35 22.56 2.79
CA ALA A 46 2.39 23.44 3.46
C ALA A 46 2.90 24.88 3.54
N GLU A 47 4.16 25.06 3.91
CA GLU A 47 4.82 26.37 4.01
C GLU A 47 4.93 27.05 2.64
N SER A 48 5.44 26.34 1.64
CA SER A 48 5.71 26.90 0.31
C SER A 48 4.46 27.12 -0.54
N THR A 49 3.42 26.29 -0.36
CA THR A 49 2.21 26.32 -1.20
C THR A 49 1.09 27.13 -0.57
N PHE A 50 0.91 27.02 0.75
CA PHE A 50 -0.20 27.64 1.46
C PHE A 50 0.25 28.74 2.44
N GLY A 51 1.55 28.90 2.68
CA GLY A 51 2.05 29.85 3.67
C GLY A 51 1.68 29.47 5.10
N ILE A 52 1.48 28.17 5.38
CA ILE A 52 1.08 27.64 6.69
C ILE A 52 2.32 27.27 7.49
N TYR A 53 2.48 27.84 8.70
CA TYR A 53 3.67 27.62 9.54
C TYR A 53 3.32 27.18 10.97
N GLY A 54 4.12 26.29 11.54
CA GLY A 54 4.05 25.93 12.97
C GLY A 54 2.64 25.54 13.44
N GLU A 55 2.12 26.25 14.44
CA GLU A 55 0.80 26.00 15.03
C GLU A 55 -0.36 26.20 14.04
N GLU A 56 -0.18 26.98 12.98
CA GLU A 56 -1.21 27.17 11.95
C GLU A 56 -1.54 25.86 11.23
N LEU A 57 -0.55 24.97 11.09
CA LEU A 57 -0.75 23.64 10.53
C LEU A 57 -1.77 22.83 11.35
N ILE A 58 -1.68 22.93 12.68
CA ILE A 58 -2.61 22.25 13.60
C ILE A 58 -4.02 22.84 13.44
N ASN A 59 -4.12 24.16 13.31
CA ASN A 59 -5.41 24.84 13.11
C ASN A 59 -6.07 24.43 11.78
N VAL A 60 -5.31 24.36 10.69
CA VAL A 60 -5.82 23.94 9.38
C VAL A 60 -6.23 22.47 9.40
N LEU A 61 -5.42 21.58 9.97
CA LEU A 61 -5.76 20.16 10.08
C LEU A 61 -6.95 19.91 11.02
N GLY A 62 -7.11 20.76 12.04
CA GLY A 62 -8.23 20.72 13.00
C GLY A 62 -9.50 21.43 12.51
N ALA A 63 -9.41 22.25 11.46
CA ALA A 63 -10.55 22.96 10.90
C ALA A 63 -11.61 21.97 10.39
N ARG A 64 -12.88 22.38 10.36
CA ARG A 64 -13.99 21.49 9.97
C ARG A 64 -13.82 21.03 8.52
N GLU A 65 -13.74 21.99 7.60
CA GLU A 65 -13.59 21.77 6.16
C GLU A 65 -12.76 22.91 5.57
N SER A 66 -11.72 22.57 4.79
CA SER A 66 -10.94 23.49 3.97
C SER A 66 -10.25 22.69 2.86
N GLU A 67 -10.00 23.31 1.71
CA GLU A 67 -9.32 22.64 0.58
C GLU A 67 -7.88 22.27 0.95
N GLU A 68 -7.20 23.14 1.70
CA GLU A 68 -5.83 22.93 2.19
C GLU A 68 -5.76 21.70 3.10
N LYS A 69 -6.74 21.55 4.00
CA LYS A 69 -6.84 20.37 4.86
C LYS A 69 -6.94 19.09 4.04
N GLU A 70 -7.80 19.05 3.03
CA GLU A 70 -7.96 17.84 2.20
C GLU A 70 -6.68 17.47 1.46
N VAL A 71 -5.98 18.46 0.91
CA VAL A 71 -4.69 18.28 0.22
C VAL A 71 -3.64 17.76 1.20
N LEU A 72 -3.50 18.40 2.37
CA LEU A 72 -2.53 18.01 3.39
C LEU A 72 -2.82 16.62 3.94
N LEU A 73 -4.07 16.28 4.25
CA LEU A 73 -4.45 14.92 4.64
C LEU A 73 -4.14 13.91 3.52
N GLY A 74 -4.29 14.30 2.26
CA GLY A 74 -3.89 13.47 1.12
C GLY A 74 -2.38 13.16 1.06
N LEU A 75 -1.53 14.06 1.56
CA LEU A 75 -0.08 13.88 1.67
C LEU A 75 0.30 13.09 2.93
N ILE A 76 -0.28 13.44 4.08
CA ILE A 76 -0.04 12.79 5.38
C ILE A 76 -0.49 11.33 5.34
N PHE A 77 -1.68 11.06 4.81
CA PHE A 77 -2.23 9.71 4.63
C PHE A 77 -1.88 9.16 3.26
N PHE A 78 -0.61 9.28 2.88
CA PHE A 78 -0.08 8.54 1.74
C PHE A 78 0.63 7.28 2.26
N PRO A 79 0.22 6.07 1.84
CA PRO A 79 0.92 4.86 2.26
C PRO A 79 2.31 4.83 1.63
N ASP A 80 3.33 4.87 2.49
CA ASP A 80 4.72 4.83 2.06
C ASP A 80 5.11 3.46 1.48
N LYS A 81 6.35 3.37 0.96
CA LYS A 81 6.87 2.14 0.38
C LYS A 81 6.92 1.00 1.41
N ALA A 82 7.30 1.29 2.66
CA ALA A 82 7.47 0.27 3.70
C ALA A 82 6.13 -0.39 4.09
N LEU A 83 5.07 0.42 4.27
CA LEU A 83 3.73 -0.07 4.52
C LEU A 83 3.23 -0.88 3.33
N ARG A 84 3.42 -0.41 2.10
CA ARG A 84 3.01 -1.16 0.90
C ARG A 84 3.68 -2.52 0.81
N ILE A 85 4.98 -2.63 1.08
CA ILE A 85 5.70 -3.91 1.12
C ILE A 85 5.14 -4.82 2.21
N THR A 86 4.90 -4.26 3.39
CA THR A 86 4.31 -5.00 4.53
C THR A 86 2.95 -5.58 4.13
N ILE A 87 2.08 -4.78 3.51
CA ILE A 87 0.78 -5.26 3.02
C ILE A 87 0.94 -6.28 1.89
N GLU A 88 1.85 -6.07 0.94
CA GLU A 88 2.08 -7.01 -0.17
C GLU A 88 2.47 -8.41 0.32
N SER A 89 3.32 -8.50 1.36
CA SER A 89 3.67 -9.78 1.98
C SER A 89 2.48 -10.53 2.59
N LEU A 90 1.40 -9.81 2.92
CA LEU A 90 0.16 -10.37 3.45
C LEU A 90 -0.85 -10.70 2.35
N VAL A 91 -0.74 -10.06 1.18
CA VAL A 91 -1.59 -10.31 0.02
C VAL A 91 -1.26 -11.66 -0.59
N GLY A 92 0.02 -11.95 -0.86
CA GLY A 92 0.42 -13.19 -1.54
C GLY A 92 -0.31 -13.37 -2.88
N ASP A 93 -0.89 -14.55 -3.11
CA ASP A 93 -1.61 -14.91 -4.35
C ASP A 93 -3.07 -14.42 -4.38
N LEU A 94 -3.47 -13.58 -3.43
CA LEU A 94 -4.84 -13.08 -3.38
C LEU A 94 -5.13 -12.12 -4.54
N ILE A 95 -6.20 -12.43 -5.26
CA ILE A 95 -6.82 -11.50 -6.19
C ILE A 95 -7.73 -10.59 -5.35
N PHE A 96 -7.42 -9.29 -5.33
CA PHE A 96 -8.23 -8.28 -4.68
C PHE A 96 -9.19 -7.66 -5.70
N SER A 97 -10.49 -7.74 -5.39
CA SER A 97 -11.54 -7.10 -6.19
C SER A 97 -11.95 -5.76 -5.56
N GLY A 98 -12.69 -4.94 -6.31
CA GLY A 98 -13.32 -3.74 -5.75
C GLY A 98 -14.26 -4.04 -4.57
N ALA A 99 -14.90 -5.21 -4.53
CA ALA A 99 -15.71 -5.63 -3.39
C ALA A 99 -14.85 -5.93 -2.15
N ASP A 100 -13.65 -6.49 -2.34
CA ASP A 100 -12.68 -6.68 -1.25
C ASP A 100 -12.18 -5.34 -0.71
N GLU A 101 -11.93 -4.37 -1.59
CA GLU A 101 -11.54 -3.02 -1.21
C GLU A 101 -12.62 -2.34 -0.35
N VAL A 102 -13.89 -2.39 -0.78
CA VAL A 102 -15.02 -1.85 0.00
C VAL A 102 -15.13 -2.55 1.36
N CYS A 103 -15.02 -3.88 1.40
CA CYS A 103 -15.04 -4.64 2.65
C CYS A 103 -13.89 -4.24 3.59
N LEU A 104 -12.70 -4.02 3.03
CA LEU A 104 -11.53 -3.56 3.78
C LEU A 104 -11.77 -2.19 4.41
N ILE A 105 -12.31 -1.25 3.63
CA ILE A 105 -12.66 0.10 4.08
C ILE A 105 -13.70 0.05 5.20
N GLU A 106 -14.80 -0.69 5.03
CA GLU A 106 -15.85 -0.77 6.05
C GLU A 106 -15.32 -1.34 7.37
N ARG A 107 -14.56 -2.43 7.30
CA ARG A 107 -14.01 -3.07 8.49
C ARG A 107 -12.98 -2.18 9.17
N LEU A 108 -12.13 -1.51 8.40
CA LEU A 108 -11.14 -0.60 8.97
C LEU A 108 -11.83 0.61 9.61
N HIS A 109 -12.81 1.21 8.93
CA HIS A 109 -13.59 2.34 9.45
C HIS A 109 -14.38 1.98 10.71
N ALA A 110 -14.81 0.73 10.89
CA ALA A 110 -15.44 0.28 12.13
C ALA A 110 -14.48 0.31 13.33
N HIS A 111 -13.17 0.19 13.10
CA HIS A 111 -12.16 0.09 14.15
C HIS A 111 -11.27 1.32 14.31
N VAL A 112 -11.06 2.08 13.24
CA VAL A 112 -10.20 3.27 13.21
C VAL A 112 -11.10 4.49 13.06
N LYS A 113 -11.32 5.19 14.18
CA LYS A 113 -12.11 6.43 14.24
C LYS A 113 -11.26 7.69 14.30
N SER A 114 -10.00 7.54 14.71
CA SER A 114 -9.07 8.62 14.87
C SER A 114 -7.66 8.13 14.66
N ALA A 115 -6.76 9.05 14.30
CA ALA A 115 -5.33 8.83 14.23
C ALA A 115 -4.60 9.98 14.92
N THR A 116 -3.47 9.66 15.53
CA THR A 116 -2.58 10.66 16.12
C THR A 116 -1.60 11.10 15.05
N LEU A 117 -1.56 12.39 14.74
CA LEU A 117 -0.52 12.99 13.92
C LEU A 117 0.60 13.50 14.83
N VAL A 118 1.84 13.17 14.50
CA VAL A 118 3.03 13.58 15.26
C VAL A 118 3.77 14.64 14.45
N LEU A 119 3.97 15.83 15.02
CA LEU A 119 4.76 16.87 14.41
C LEU A 119 6.25 16.59 14.65
N PRO A 120 7.11 16.74 13.63
CA PRO A 120 8.54 16.62 13.82
C PRO A 120 9.06 17.75 14.71
N ARG A 121 10.02 17.41 15.57
CA ARG A 121 10.83 18.31 16.43
C ARG A 121 10.15 18.91 17.68
N ASP A 122 8.84 19.17 17.67
CA ASP A 122 8.21 19.91 18.78
C ASP A 122 7.48 19.05 19.83
N ASN A 123 7.58 17.72 19.76
CA ASN A 123 6.78 16.77 20.58
C ASN A 123 5.27 17.04 20.55
N GLY A 124 4.80 17.86 19.60
CA GLY A 124 3.40 18.16 19.38
C GLY A 124 2.72 16.96 18.74
N SER A 125 1.55 16.61 19.25
CA SER A 125 0.67 15.64 18.62
C SER A 125 -0.75 16.17 18.57
N MET A 126 -1.46 15.84 17.51
CA MET A 126 -2.89 16.13 17.42
C MET A 126 -3.66 14.90 16.99
N THR A 127 -4.85 14.74 17.53
CA THR A 127 -5.77 13.68 17.11
C THR A 127 -6.68 14.23 16.02
N ILE A 128 -6.76 13.52 14.91
CA ILE A 128 -7.71 13.84 13.84
C ILE A 128 -8.71 12.70 13.67
N GLU A 129 -9.91 13.06 13.23
CA GLU A 129 -10.92 12.07 12.85
C GLU A 129 -10.50 11.36 11.57
N VAL A 130 -10.55 10.03 11.59
CA VAL A 130 -10.31 9.19 10.41
C VAL A 130 -11.65 8.89 9.77
N THR A 131 -12.04 9.75 8.85
CA THR A 131 -13.32 9.65 8.13
C THR A 131 -13.28 8.54 7.08
N ARG A 132 -14.46 8.05 6.69
CA ARG A 132 -14.59 7.06 5.61
C ARG A 132 -14.00 7.54 4.27
N PRO A 133 -14.18 8.79 3.82
CA PRO A 133 -13.52 9.30 2.62
C PRO A 133 -11.99 9.25 2.72
N LEU A 134 -11.41 9.61 3.86
CA LEU A 134 -9.96 9.56 4.09
C LEU A 134 -9.43 8.12 3.98
N LEU A 135 -10.08 7.16 4.64
CA LEU A 135 -9.74 5.74 4.52
C LEU A 135 -9.90 5.24 3.08
N THR A 136 -10.93 5.66 2.38
CA THR A 136 -11.15 5.28 0.99
C THR A 136 -9.98 5.76 0.11
N ALA A 137 -9.56 7.01 0.26
CA ALA A 137 -8.43 7.57 -0.46
C ALA A 137 -7.11 6.84 -0.11
N PHE A 138 -6.89 6.57 1.17
CA PHE A 138 -5.72 5.84 1.67
C PHE A 138 -5.65 4.41 1.10
N ILE A 139 -6.73 3.64 1.21
CA ILE A 139 -6.78 2.24 0.74
C ILE A 139 -6.64 2.17 -0.78
N LYS A 140 -7.25 3.09 -1.54
CA LYS A 140 -7.06 3.15 -2.99
C LYS A 140 -5.60 3.35 -3.39
N LYS A 141 -4.84 4.11 -2.59
CA LYS A 141 -3.39 4.31 -2.79
C LYS A 141 -2.54 3.11 -2.39
N LEU A 142 -3.10 2.04 -1.82
CA LEU A 142 -2.41 0.75 -1.67
C LEU A 142 -2.43 -0.07 -2.96
N TYR A 143 -3.31 0.26 -3.91
CA TYR A 143 -3.35 -0.33 -5.24
C TYR A 143 -3.58 -1.85 -5.28
N LEU A 144 -4.22 -2.42 -4.25
CA LEU A 144 -4.41 -3.86 -4.12
C LEU A 144 -5.27 -4.46 -5.24
N CYS A 145 -6.23 -3.68 -5.78
CA CYS A 145 -7.09 -4.10 -6.89
C CYS A 145 -6.37 -4.16 -8.25
N ARG A 146 -5.13 -3.67 -8.35
CA ARG A 146 -4.34 -3.73 -9.58
C ARG A 146 -3.70 -5.10 -9.70
N ASN A 147 -4.34 -6.00 -10.42
CA ASN A 147 -3.84 -7.36 -10.62
C ASN A 147 -2.54 -7.36 -11.44
N LEU A 148 -1.58 -8.16 -11.01
CA LEU A 148 -0.30 -8.30 -11.67
C LEU A 148 -0.35 -9.42 -12.71
N ASP A 149 0.44 -9.29 -13.77
CA ASP A 149 0.56 -10.32 -14.80
C ASP A 149 1.12 -11.62 -14.19
N THR A 150 0.41 -12.73 -14.43
CA THR A 150 0.71 -14.02 -13.81
C THR A 150 2.04 -14.65 -14.25
N GLU A 151 2.55 -14.34 -15.44
CA GLU A 151 3.86 -14.84 -15.87
C GLU A 151 4.98 -14.06 -15.18
N ILE A 152 4.82 -12.74 -15.02
CA ILE A 152 5.77 -11.90 -14.29
C ILE A 152 5.79 -12.31 -12.81
N LEU A 153 4.62 -12.53 -12.18
CA LEU A 153 4.53 -13.01 -10.80
C LEU A 153 5.31 -14.32 -10.59
N LYS A 154 5.09 -15.31 -11.47
CA LYS A 154 5.81 -16.58 -11.42
C LYS A 154 7.32 -16.40 -11.59
N ALA A 155 7.75 -15.50 -12.49
CA ALA A 155 9.16 -15.21 -12.67
C ALA A 155 9.78 -14.61 -11.38
N LEU A 156 9.09 -13.69 -10.72
CA LEU A 156 9.55 -13.14 -9.43
C LEU A 156 9.64 -14.23 -8.36
N GLU A 157 8.59 -15.03 -8.19
CA GLU A 157 8.52 -16.08 -7.17
C GLU A 157 9.57 -17.18 -7.33
N ASN A 158 9.84 -17.59 -8.57
CA ASN A 158 10.74 -18.70 -8.84
C ASN A 158 12.22 -18.30 -8.74
N ASN A 159 12.54 -17.01 -8.88
CA ASN A 159 13.93 -16.56 -9.01
C ASN A 159 14.40 -15.66 -7.87
N LEU A 160 13.49 -15.06 -7.09
CA LEU A 160 13.85 -14.07 -6.08
C LEU A 160 13.44 -14.49 -4.67
N PRO A 161 14.20 -14.08 -3.65
CA PRO A 161 13.73 -14.11 -2.26
C PRO A 161 12.44 -13.31 -2.10
N GLU A 162 11.57 -13.75 -1.18
CA GLU A 162 10.24 -13.17 -0.97
C GLU A 162 10.25 -11.65 -0.74
N HIS A 163 11.21 -11.13 0.05
CA HIS A 163 11.30 -9.70 0.31
C HIS A 163 11.62 -8.87 -0.96
N VAL A 164 12.52 -9.35 -1.82
CA VAL A 164 12.84 -8.71 -3.11
C VAL A 164 11.66 -8.80 -4.06
N ALA A 165 11.01 -9.98 -4.13
CA ALA A 165 9.82 -10.17 -4.95
C ALA A 165 8.67 -9.24 -4.52
N ASN A 166 8.45 -9.04 -3.21
CA ASN A 166 7.42 -8.15 -2.71
C ASN A 166 7.68 -6.68 -3.07
N GLU A 167 8.94 -6.22 -3.01
CA GLU A 167 9.29 -4.88 -3.50
C GLU A 167 8.99 -4.71 -4.99
N ALA A 168 9.36 -5.68 -5.81
CA ALA A 168 9.07 -5.68 -7.25
C ALA A 168 7.56 -5.69 -7.52
N ARG A 169 6.76 -6.48 -6.78
CA ARG A 169 5.29 -6.47 -6.87
C ARG A 169 4.70 -5.12 -6.53
N VAL A 170 5.16 -4.49 -5.44
CA VAL A 170 4.73 -3.13 -5.05
C VAL A 170 5.02 -2.14 -6.17
N SER A 171 6.22 -2.17 -6.76
CA SER A 171 6.59 -1.33 -7.90
C SER A 171 5.59 -1.47 -9.06
N LEU A 172 5.32 -2.71 -9.47
CA LEU A 172 4.40 -3.00 -10.57
C LEU A 172 2.98 -2.47 -10.28
N ARG A 173 2.48 -2.66 -9.05
CA ARG A 173 1.17 -2.13 -8.65
C ARG A 173 1.13 -0.62 -8.68
N CYS A 174 2.18 0.06 -8.23
CA CYS A 174 2.23 1.53 -8.24
C CYS A 174 2.15 2.11 -9.65
N LYS A 175 2.77 1.44 -10.62
CA LYS A 175 2.88 1.88 -12.01
C LYS A 175 1.63 1.62 -12.87
N TYR A 176 0.86 0.55 -12.58
CA TYR A 176 -0.36 0.19 -13.33
C TYR A 176 -0.19 0.14 -14.85
N TYR A 177 0.84 -0.55 -15.31
CA TYR A 177 1.01 -0.83 -16.73
C TYR A 177 0.55 -2.25 -17.05
N GLU A 178 -0.11 -2.40 -18.19
CA GLU A 178 -0.25 -3.69 -18.84
C GLU A 178 1.03 -3.99 -19.60
N TYR A 179 1.52 -5.22 -19.49
CA TYR A 179 2.71 -5.68 -20.20
C TYR A 179 2.29 -6.74 -21.24
N PRO A 180 1.81 -6.34 -22.42
CA PRO A 180 1.51 -7.32 -23.47
C PRO A 180 2.79 -7.90 -24.07
N GLY A 181 2.66 -9.01 -24.81
CA GLY A 181 3.65 -9.51 -25.77
C GLY A 181 5.13 -9.44 -25.35
N LYS A 182 5.86 -8.48 -25.94
CA LYS A 182 7.33 -8.39 -25.87
C LYS A 182 7.81 -7.78 -24.56
N GLU A 183 7.04 -6.85 -23.99
CA GLU A 183 7.33 -6.15 -22.75
C GLU A 183 7.32 -7.16 -21.59
N ARG A 184 6.32 -8.05 -21.56
CA ARG A 184 6.28 -9.17 -20.60
C ARG A 184 7.45 -10.13 -20.78
N GLN A 185 7.75 -10.53 -22.01
CA GLN A 185 8.87 -11.42 -22.30
C GLN A 185 10.20 -10.79 -21.85
N PHE A 186 10.39 -9.50 -22.10
CA PHE A 186 11.55 -8.75 -21.64
C PHE A 186 11.65 -8.74 -20.11
N LEU A 187 10.58 -8.40 -19.40
CA LEU A 187 10.59 -8.37 -17.94
C LEU A 187 10.85 -9.76 -17.34
N CYS A 188 10.21 -10.81 -17.85
CA CYS A 188 10.48 -12.18 -17.42
C CYS A 188 11.94 -12.59 -17.67
N ALA A 189 12.49 -12.27 -18.84
CA ALA A 189 13.89 -12.55 -19.15
C ALA A 189 14.86 -11.74 -18.28
N PHE A 190 14.53 -10.48 -18.00
CA PHE A 190 15.27 -9.62 -17.09
C PHE A 190 15.29 -10.20 -15.68
N ILE A 191 14.13 -10.58 -15.13
CA ILE A 191 14.01 -11.19 -13.80
C ILE A 191 14.92 -12.42 -13.71
N ASN A 192 14.80 -13.35 -14.66
CA ASN A 192 15.59 -14.57 -14.70
C ASN A 192 17.10 -14.29 -14.74
N LYS A 193 17.54 -13.30 -15.53
CA LYS A 193 18.97 -13.00 -15.70
C LYS A 193 19.54 -12.17 -14.55
N ALA A 194 18.77 -11.24 -14.00
CA ALA A 194 19.22 -10.30 -12.97
C ALA A 194 19.01 -10.82 -11.54
N ALA A 195 18.34 -11.96 -11.35
CA ALA A 195 18.02 -12.52 -10.02
C ALA A 195 19.23 -12.71 -9.08
N HIS A 196 20.42 -12.95 -9.64
CA HIS A 196 21.65 -13.06 -8.86
C HIS A 196 22.13 -11.71 -8.27
N MET A 197 21.66 -10.58 -8.79
CA MET A 197 22.03 -9.23 -8.39
C MET A 197 21.12 -8.68 -7.28
N GLN A 198 20.82 -9.48 -6.26
CA GLN A 198 19.78 -9.19 -5.26
C GLN A 198 19.83 -7.77 -4.67
N ASN A 199 21.03 -7.28 -4.33
CA ASN A 199 21.23 -5.96 -3.71
C ASN A 199 20.88 -4.77 -4.61
N SER A 200 20.91 -4.97 -5.93
CA SER A 200 20.60 -3.91 -6.92
C SER A 200 19.40 -4.28 -7.79
N PHE A 201 18.75 -5.41 -7.51
CA PHE A 201 17.69 -5.94 -8.36
C PHE A 201 16.54 -4.95 -8.48
N ASN A 202 16.05 -4.42 -7.37
CA ASN A 202 14.88 -3.53 -7.38
C ASN A 202 15.16 -2.23 -8.14
N GLU A 203 16.35 -1.64 -7.99
CA GLU A 203 16.73 -0.43 -8.73
C GLU A 203 16.80 -0.70 -10.25
N LEU A 204 17.40 -1.82 -10.64
CA LEU A 204 17.48 -2.22 -12.03
C LEU A 204 16.11 -2.62 -12.59
N PHE A 205 15.25 -3.23 -11.78
CA PHE A 205 13.90 -3.61 -12.15
C PHE A 205 13.01 -2.37 -12.34
N GLU A 206 13.14 -1.36 -11.49
CA GLU A 206 12.49 -0.07 -11.64
C GLU A 206 12.87 0.60 -12.97
N LEU A 207 14.16 0.60 -13.30
CA LEU A 207 14.69 1.11 -14.56
C LEU A 207 14.19 0.30 -15.76
N ALA A 208 14.26 -1.03 -15.68
CA ALA A 208 13.77 -1.93 -16.72
C ALA A 208 12.28 -1.71 -16.99
N GLY A 209 11.48 -1.55 -15.93
CA GLY A 209 10.07 -1.18 -16.01
C GLY A 209 9.86 0.15 -16.71
N ALA A 210 10.60 1.20 -16.33
CA ALA A 210 10.49 2.51 -16.97
C ALA A 210 10.79 2.46 -18.47
N LEU A 211 11.80 1.69 -18.88
CA LEU A 211 12.16 1.54 -20.30
C LEU A 211 11.05 0.90 -21.15
N VAL A 212 10.30 -0.05 -20.59
CA VAL A 212 9.19 -0.69 -21.31
C VAL A 212 7.87 0.08 -21.21
N SER A 213 7.75 1.01 -20.26
CA SER A 213 6.55 1.85 -20.08
C SER A 213 6.48 3.05 -21.05
N HIS A 214 7.56 3.34 -21.79
CA HIS A 214 7.67 4.49 -22.70
C HIS A 214 7.68 4.13 -24.20
N VAL A 215 7.32 2.88 -24.53
CA VAL A 215 7.17 2.38 -25.91
C VAL A 215 5.69 2.17 -26.20
#